data_AF-A0A969VG07-F1
#
_entry.id   AF-A0A969VG07-F1
#
_cell.length_a   1.000
_cell.length_b   1.000
_cell.length_c   1.000
_cell.angle_alpha   90.00
_cell.angle_beta   90.00
_cell.angle_gamma   90.00
#
_symmetry.space_group_name_H-M   'P 1'
#
loop_
_entity.id
_entity.type
_entity.pdbx_description
1 polymer ?
#
loop_
_entity_poly.entity_id
_entity_poly.type
_entity_poly.pdbx_seq_one_letter_code
_entity_poly.pdbx_strand_id
1 'polypeptide(L)'
;MNLYHRKLYAFLRSIESIDWLGANISYFYQELACLQPHLTELKDWWDNKGGNTTARISSSSDRINLNSTTTVGQKDNISVRHPISGQGQNITISVFNQPIDIDDAILQETDVQKVFWWFWRYFPQLLEKQDNTNALLIPTHRILPDCPLHSYQSTVSALTGVIFHSSEEASKPYLFLFTFSPVQEFIKAARKFLDFWAGSYLLHYFSALLCFEVAKEYGPDAIITPSLWNQEIIDAFILQDESLIISTLKEQYNNPAENFHNNPQAQSLSTAGFPNVITVLLPNQEAVKELGEKLDKALKERWYEMSKEVRKAIKNRVKNKLEDQNEFKIILGQLAQDFPNYTLEELTKRTQPGFLTSEKKYLK
;
A
#
# COMPACT_ATOMS: atom_id res chain seq x y z
N MET A 1 -22.40 8.14 9.85
CA MET A 1 -21.82 7.35 8.75
C MET A 1 -20.71 8.13 8.07
N ASN A 2 -19.47 7.63 8.11
CA ASN A 2 -18.33 8.20 7.37
C ASN A 2 -18.10 7.44 6.05
N LEU A 3 -17.08 7.85 5.27
CA LEU A 3 -16.75 7.23 3.99
C LEU A 3 -16.39 5.73 4.12
N TYR A 4 -15.64 5.35 5.15
CA TYR A 4 -15.22 3.96 5.37
C TYR A 4 -16.39 3.00 5.58
N HIS A 5 -17.53 3.46 6.12
CA HIS A 5 -18.74 2.63 6.20
C HIS A 5 -19.23 2.21 4.82
N ARG A 6 -19.28 3.16 3.86
CA ARG A 6 -19.67 2.86 2.48
C ARG A 6 -18.64 1.97 1.79
N LYS A 7 -17.34 2.25 1.99
CA LYS A 7 -16.25 1.47 1.39
C LYS A 7 -16.23 0.03 1.87
N LEU A 8 -16.29 -0.20 3.19
CA LEU A 8 -16.38 -1.55 3.76
C LEU A 8 -17.63 -2.29 3.31
N TYR A 9 -18.80 -1.63 3.38
CA TYR A 9 -20.05 -2.25 2.93
C TYR A 9 -19.99 -2.61 1.44
N ALA A 10 -19.47 -1.72 0.60
CA ALA A 10 -19.32 -1.95 -0.83
C ALA A 10 -18.32 -3.06 -1.15
N PHE A 11 -17.17 -3.09 -0.46
CA PHE A 11 -16.16 -4.14 -0.57
C PHE A 11 -16.77 -5.52 -0.33
N LEU A 12 -17.57 -5.67 0.74
CA LEU A 12 -18.23 -6.93 1.08
C LEU A 12 -19.40 -7.23 0.13
N ARG A 13 -20.37 -6.31 0.02
CA ARG A 13 -21.59 -6.48 -0.77
C ARG A 13 -21.30 -6.73 -2.26
N SER A 14 -20.16 -6.27 -2.78
CA SER A 14 -19.75 -6.55 -4.16
C SER A 14 -19.62 -8.05 -4.47
N ILE A 15 -19.30 -8.91 -3.51
CA ILE A 15 -19.26 -10.37 -3.71
C ILE A 15 -20.64 -10.90 -4.11
N GLU A 16 -21.68 -10.42 -3.43
CA GLU A 16 -23.06 -10.86 -3.66
C GLU A 16 -23.65 -10.26 -4.94
N SER A 17 -23.01 -9.23 -5.50
CA SER A 17 -23.36 -8.67 -6.82
C SER A 17 -22.85 -9.51 -7.99
N ILE A 18 -22.03 -10.53 -7.74
CA ILE A 18 -21.52 -11.43 -8.76
C ILE A 18 -22.55 -12.53 -8.99
N ASP A 19 -23.46 -12.29 -9.94
CA ASP A 19 -24.63 -13.14 -10.23
C ASP A 19 -24.32 -14.64 -10.30
N TRP A 20 -23.17 -14.97 -10.88
CA TRP A 20 -22.82 -16.35 -11.10
C TRP A 20 -22.24 -17.08 -9.90
N LEU A 21 -21.60 -16.35 -9.00
CA LEU A 21 -20.96 -16.90 -7.82
C LEU A 21 -22.02 -17.37 -6.84
N GLY A 22 -23.09 -16.59 -6.70
CA GLY A 22 -24.22 -16.90 -5.82
C GLY A 22 -23.79 -17.06 -4.36
N ALA A 23 -22.72 -16.37 -3.97
CA ALA A 23 -22.25 -16.33 -2.58
C ALA A 23 -23.19 -15.47 -1.75
N ASN A 24 -23.50 -15.93 -0.54
CA ASN A 24 -24.19 -15.16 0.48
C ASN A 24 -23.23 -15.02 1.66
N ILE A 25 -22.81 -13.79 1.92
CA ILE A 25 -21.93 -13.42 3.03
C ILE A 25 -22.60 -12.45 4.00
N SER A 26 -23.89 -12.21 3.79
CA SER A 26 -24.72 -11.32 4.58
C SER A 26 -24.80 -11.70 6.05
N TYR A 27 -24.63 -12.98 6.37
CA TYR A 27 -24.66 -13.47 7.74
C TYR A 27 -23.58 -12.82 8.63
N PHE A 28 -22.36 -12.57 8.15
CA PHE A 28 -21.31 -11.99 8.99
C PHE A 28 -21.22 -10.46 8.87
N TYR A 29 -21.40 -9.89 7.68
CA TYR A 29 -21.25 -8.43 7.55
C TYR A 29 -22.44 -7.69 8.18
N GLN A 30 -23.60 -8.34 8.30
CA GLN A 30 -24.71 -7.87 9.12
C GLN A 30 -24.52 -8.13 10.61
N GLU A 31 -23.38 -8.64 11.06
CA GLU A 31 -23.02 -8.78 12.47
C GLU A 31 -21.87 -7.83 12.88
N LEU A 32 -21.16 -7.24 11.90
CA LEU A 32 -20.12 -6.25 12.16
C LEU A 32 -20.65 -5.07 12.98
N ALA A 33 -20.12 -4.90 14.19
CA ALA A 33 -20.52 -3.86 15.14
C ALA A 33 -20.38 -2.45 14.53
N CYS A 34 -19.32 -2.21 13.77
CA CYS A 34 -19.10 -0.95 13.07
C CYS A 34 -20.14 -0.62 11.98
N LEU A 35 -20.82 -1.61 11.40
CA LEU A 35 -21.84 -1.41 10.35
C LEU A 35 -23.26 -1.34 10.90
N GLN A 36 -23.55 -2.03 12.02
CA GLN A 36 -24.89 -2.12 12.62
C GLN A 36 -25.66 -0.79 12.66
N PRO A 37 -25.09 0.33 13.13
CA PRO A 37 -25.84 1.58 13.29
C PRO A 37 -26.29 2.19 11.96
N HIS A 38 -25.69 1.76 10.85
CA HIS A 38 -25.87 2.34 9.52
C HIS A 38 -26.38 1.35 8.47
N LEU A 39 -26.68 0.09 8.82
CA LEU A 39 -27.06 -0.95 7.85
C LEU A 39 -28.25 -0.57 6.95
N THR A 40 -29.31 0.02 7.51
CA THR A 40 -30.47 0.44 6.73
C THR A 40 -30.12 1.53 5.72
N GLU A 41 -29.30 2.51 6.13
CA GLU A 41 -28.83 3.61 5.27
C GLU A 41 -27.88 3.09 4.18
N LEU A 42 -26.98 2.18 4.53
CA LEU A 42 -26.03 1.55 3.60
C LEU A 42 -26.74 0.69 2.56
N LYS A 43 -27.77 -0.06 2.97
CA LYS A 43 -28.59 -0.86 2.06
C LYS A 43 -29.35 0.03 1.06
N ASP A 44 -30.02 1.07 1.56
CA ASP A 44 -30.70 2.05 0.69
C ASP A 44 -29.72 2.73 -0.27
N TRP A 45 -28.53 3.12 0.21
CA TRP A 45 -27.48 3.69 -0.63
C TRP A 45 -27.01 2.73 -1.72
N TRP A 46 -26.81 1.45 -1.38
CA TRP A 46 -26.37 0.45 -2.34
C TRP A 46 -27.41 0.17 -3.41
N ASP A 47 -28.65 -0.09 -2.98
CA ASP A 47 -29.75 -0.51 -3.84
C ASP A 47 -30.27 0.65 -4.71
N ASN A 48 -30.44 1.85 -4.13
CA ASN A 48 -31.21 2.93 -4.74
C ASN A 48 -30.39 4.16 -5.17
N LYS A 49 -29.20 4.39 -4.60
CA LYS A 49 -28.45 5.65 -4.83
C LYS A 49 -27.24 5.49 -5.74
N GLY A 50 -26.37 4.53 -5.44
CA GLY A 50 -25.09 4.48 -6.17
C GLY A 50 -24.15 3.31 -5.94
N GLY A 51 -24.38 2.43 -4.95
CA GLY A 51 -23.49 1.28 -4.74
C GLY A 51 -23.50 0.30 -5.92
N ASN A 52 -24.68 0.02 -6.48
CA ASN A 52 -24.76 -0.78 -7.71
C ASN A 52 -24.05 -0.13 -8.91
N THR A 53 -24.00 1.21 -8.98
CA THR A 53 -23.29 1.92 -10.05
C THR A 53 -21.79 1.68 -9.97
N THR A 54 -21.18 1.73 -8.78
CA THR A 54 -19.73 1.49 -8.62
C THR A 54 -19.36 0.05 -8.92
N ALA A 55 -20.19 -0.92 -8.50
CA ALA A 55 -20.05 -2.33 -8.89
C ALA A 55 -20.08 -2.53 -10.42
N ARG A 56 -21.06 -1.91 -11.10
CA ARG A 56 -21.21 -1.99 -12.56
C ARG A 56 -20.07 -1.32 -13.32
N ILE A 57 -19.59 -0.16 -12.86
CA ILE A 57 -18.42 0.51 -13.45
C ILE A 57 -17.19 -0.38 -13.32
N SER A 58 -16.94 -0.91 -12.13
CA SER A 58 -15.83 -1.83 -11.85
C SER A 58 -15.89 -3.05 -12.79
N SER A 59 -17.03 -3.75 -12.83
CA SER A 59 -17.23 -4.92 -13.69
C SER A 59 -17.12 -4.63 -15.19
N SER A 60 -17.30 -3.37 -15.61
CA SER A 60 -17.27 -2.98 -17.03
C SER A 60 -15.90 -2.49 -17.50
N SER A 61 -14.97 -2.24 -16.57
CA SER A 61 -13.68 -1.60 -16.81
C SER A 61 -12.59 -2.54 -17.35
N ASP A 62 -12.86 -3.86 -17.38
CA ASP A 62 -11.91 -4.88 -17.84
C ASP A 62 -12.25 -5.40 -19.26
N ARG A 63 -11.25 -5.46 -20.15
CA ARG A 63 -11.47 -5.75 -21.60
C ARG A 63 -10.31 -6.45 -22.32
N ILE A 64 -9.43 -7.19 -21.64
CA ILE A 64 -8.24 -7.77 -22.31
C ILE A 64 -8.23 -9.29 -22.21
N ASN A 65 -9.26 -9.94 -22.75
CA ASN A 65 -9.16 -11.35 -23.14
C ASN A 65 -9.42 -11.46 -24.64
N LEU A 66 -8.37 -11.77 -25.41
CA LEU A 66 -8.41 -11.90 -26.87
C LEU A 66 -9.25 -13.11 -27.34
N ASN A 67 -9.50 -14.08 -26.45
CA ASN A 67 -10.28 -15.28 -26.72
C ASN A 67 -11.35 -15.45 -25.63
N SER A 68 -12.63 -15.39 -26.00
CA SER A 68 -13.74 -15.70 -25.09
C SER A 68 -13.67 -17.17 -24.66
N THR A 69 -13.84 -17.45 -23.36
CA THR A 69 -14.13 -18.82 -22.92
C THR A 69 -15.49 -19.26 -23.44
N THR A 70 -15.60 -20.52 -23.89
CA THR A 70 -16.88 -21.11 -24.29
C THR A 70 -17.88 -20.97 -23.15
N THR A 71 -19.14 -20.67 -23.49
CA THR A 71 -20.29 -20.44 -22.57
C THR A 71 -20.59 -21.61 -21.61
N VAL A 72 -19.82 -22.69 -21.69
CA VAL A 72 -20.03 -23.96 -21.00
C VAL A 72 -18.88 -24.18 -20.02
N GLY A 73 -18.93 -23.47 -18.89
CA GLY A 73 -18.32 -23.90 -17.65
C GLY A 73 -19.46 -24.07 -16.64
N GLN A 74 -19.68 -25.28 -16.16
CA GLN A 74 -20.56 -25.49 -15.00
C GLN A 74 -20.06 -24.60 -13.84
N LYS A 75 -20.94 -24.27 -12.89
CA LYS A 75 -20.58 -23.48 -11.69
C LYS A 75 -19.29 -24.00 -11.01
N ASP A 76 -19.01 -25.29 -11.18
CA ASP A 76 -17.93 -26.02 -10.53
C ASP A 76 -16.64 -26.15 -11.38
N ASN A 77 -16.61 -25.60 -12.60
CA ASN A 77 -15.43 -25.66 -13.47
C ASN A 77 -15.30 -24.41 -14.36
N ILE A 78 -14.51 -23.43 -13.87
CA ILE A 78 -14.29 -22.15 -14.53
C ILE A 78 -12.86 -22.12 -15.09
N SER A 79 -12.73 -21.80 -16.37
CA SER A 79 -11.42 -21.64 -17.00
C SER A 79 -10.97 -20.19 -16.86
N VAL A 80 -9.99 -19.93 -15.99
CA VAL A 80 -9.34 -18.62 -15.87
C VAL A 80 -8.13 -18.54 -16.80
N ARG A 81 -7.80 -17.33 -17.27
CA ARG A 81 -6.66 -17.12 -18.17
C ARG A 81 -5.77 -16.00 -17.67
N HIS A 82 -4.47 -16.20 -17.76
CA HIS A 82 -3.51 -15.15 -17.48
C HIS A 82 -3.63 -14.02 -18.53
N PRO A 83 -3.83 -12.74 -18.14
CA PRO A 83 -4.12 -11.65 -19.09
C PRO A 83 -3.05 -11.43 -20.18
N ILE A 84 -1.77 -11.66 -19.84
CA ILE A 84 -0.64 -11.48 -20.77
C ILE A 84 -0.34 -12.74 -21.59
N SER A 85 -0.06 -13.88 -20.94
CA SER A 85 0.37 -15.10 -21.64
C SER A 85 -0.79 -15.88 -22.29
N GLY A 86 -2.05 -15.62 -21.89
CA GLY A 86 -3.23 -16.36 -22.33
C GLY A 86 -3.29 -17.81 -21.83
N GLN A 87 -2.34 -18.25 -21.01
CA GLN A 87 -2.32 -19.58 -20.39
C GLN A 87 -3.54 -19.74 -19.50
N GLY A 88 -4.23 -20.87 -19.66
CA GLY A 88 -5.46 -21.18 -18.95
C GLY A 88 -5.25 -22.17 -17.81
N GLN A 89 -6.02 -22.00 -16.74
CA GLN A 89 -6.16 -22.95 -15.65
C GLN A 89 -7.64 -23.13 -15.35
N ASN A 90 -8.06 -24.36 -15.04
CA ASN A 90 -9.41 -24.62 -14.55
C ASN A 90 -9.42 -24.53 -13.02
N ILE A 91 -10.43 -23.86 -12.49
CA ILE A 91 -10.64 -23.71 -11.05
C ILE A 91 -12.03 -24.22 -10.66
N THR A 92 -12.12 -24.72 -9.43
CA THR A 92 -13.38 -25.07 -8.77
C THR A 92 -13.49 -24.22 -7.51
N ILE A 93 -14.68 -23.68 -7.24
CA ILE A 93 -14.86 -22.73 -6.14
C ILE A 93 -15.52 -23.45 -4.97
N SER A 94 -14.76 -23.62 -3.90
CA SER A 94 -15.26 -24.27 -2.69
C SER A 94 -15.31 -23.34 -1.48
N VAL A 95 -14.67 -22.17 -1.57
CA VAL A 95 -14.53 -21.22 -0.45
C VAL A 95 -15.85 -20.73 0.14
N PHE A 96 -16.94 -20.68 -0.63
CA PHE A 96 -18.26 -20.23 -0.15
C PHE A 96 -19.20 -21.39 0.23
N ASN A 97 -18.73 -22.64 0.21
CA ASN A 97 -19.54 -23.82 0.56
C ASN A 97 -19.70 -23.98 2.08
N GLN A 98 -18.83 -23.35 2.86
CA GLN A 98 -18.89 -23.30 4.31
C GLN A 98 -18.87 -21.83 4.75
N PRO A 99 -19.48 -21.50 5.90
CA PRO A 99 -19.35 -20.16 6.47
C PRO A 99 -17.88 -19.77 6.65
N ILE A 100 -17.51 -18.60 6.14
CA ILE A 100 -16.24 -17.93 6.40
C ILE A 100 -16.19 -17.59 7.89
N ASP A 101 -15.16 -18.10 8.57
CA ASP A 101 -14.89 -17.88 9.99
C ASP A 101 -14.17 -16.53 10.17
N ILE A 102 -14.85 -15.55 10.77
CA ILE A 102 -14.33 -14.21 11.07
C ILE A 102 -14.12 -14.12 12.58
N ASP A 103 -12.90 -13.79 13.00
CA ASP A 103 -12.55 -13.64 14.41
C ASP A 103 -13.49 -12.65 15.13
N ASP A 104 -13.97 -13.04 16.32
CA ASP A 104 -14.87 -12.25 17.15
C ASP A 104 -14.34 -10.83 17.42
N ALA A 105 -13.02 -10.66 17.55
CA ALA A 105 -12.40 -9.35 17.72
C ALA A 105 -12.69 -8.41 16.54
N ILE A 106 -12.82 -8.93 15.33
CA ILE A 106 -13.15 -8.17 14.12
C ILE A 106 -14.64 -7.84 14.11
N LEU A 107 -15.49 -8.82 14.49
CA LEU A 107 -16.94 -8.64 14.56
C LEU A 107 -17.33 -7.56 15.57
N GLN A 108 -16.63 -7.50 16.71
CA GLN A 108 -16.91 -6.55 17.80
C GLN A 108 -16.18 -5.20 17.66
N GLU A 109 -15.23 -5.07 16.72
CA GLU A 109 -14.54 -3.79 16.51
C GLU A 109 -15.52 -2.73 15.96
N THR A 110 -15.50 -1.56 16.62
CA THR A 110 -16.41 -0.45 16.33
C THR A 110 -15.79 0.57 15.39
N ASP A 111 -14.46 0.63 15.32
CA ASP A 111 -13.74 1.47 14.37
C ASP A 111 -13.78 0.87 12.97
N VAL A 112 -14.68 1.41 12.15
CA VAL A 112 -14.86 1.01 10.75
C VAL A 112 -13.59 1.12 9.90
N GLN A 113 -12.66 2.03 10.24
CA GLN A 113 -11.43 2.19 9.47
C GLN A 113 -10.52 0.99 9.73
N LYS A 114 -10.33 0.59 10.99
CA LYS A 114 -9.57 -0.61 11.35
C LYS A 114 -10.14 -1.87 10.70
N VAL A 115 -11.47 -2.03 10.77
CA VAL A 115 -12.16 -3.16 10.14
C VAL A 115 -11.96 -3.14 8.62
N PHE A 116 -12.09 -1.98 7.98
CA PHE A 116 -11.83 -1.85 6.54
C PHE A 116 -10.40 -2.22 6.14
N TRP A 117 -9.40 -1.70 6.84
CA TRP A 117 -7.99 -2.02 6.58
C TRP A 117 -7.72 -3.51 6.78
N TRP A 118 -8.32 -4.13 7.80
CA TRP A 118 -8.22 -5.57 8.01
C TRP A 118 -8.84 -6.36 6.86
N PHE A 119 -10.08 -6.04 6.44
CA PHE A 119 -10.73 -6.75 5.34
C PHE A 119 -9.97 -6.55 4.02
N TRP A 120 -9.55 -5.34 3.68
CA TRP A 120 -8.77 -5.08 2.48
C TRP A 120 -7.46 -5.90 2.46
N ARG A 121 -6.76 -5.99 3.60
CA ARG A 121 -5.46 -6.67 3.67
C ARG A 121 -5.57 -8.19 3.78
N TYR A 122 -6.41 -8.68 4.69
CA TYR A 122 -6.39 -10.06 5.18
C TYR A 122 -7.57 -10.91 4.69
N PHE A 123 -8.67 -10.31 4.22
CA PHE A 123 -9.81 -11.09 3.74
C PHE A 123 -9.45 -12.03 2.56
N PRO A 124 -8.66 -11.60 1.54
CA PRO A 124 -8.25 -12.52 0.49
C PRO A 124 -7.42 -13.71 1.01
N GLN A 125 -6.58 -13.48 2.02
CA GLN A 125 -5.79 -14.54 2.66
C GLN A 125 -6.65 -15.46 3.53
N LEU A 126 -7.70 -14.93 4.16
CA LEU A 126 -8.68 -15.75 4.87
C LEU A 126 -9.40 -16.70 3.90
N LEU A 127 -9.83 -16.19 2.74
CA LEU A 127 -10.40 -17.03 1.69
C LEU A 127 -9.41 -18.09 1.19
N GLU A 128 -8.14 -17.71 1.00
CA GLU A 128 -7.07 -18.64 0.63
C GLU A 128 -6.83 -19.74 1.67
N LYS A 129 -6.93 -19.46 2.97
CA LYS A 129 -6.82 -20.51 4.01
C LYS A 129 -7.88 -21.59 3.86
N GLN A 130 -9.07 -21.23 3.37
CA GLN A 130 -10.20 -22.16 3.19
C GLN A 130 -10.18 -22.83 1.80
N ASP A 131 -9.68 -22.16 0.76
CA ASP A 131 -9.45 -22.73 -0.57
C ASP A 131 -8.09 -22.26 -1.13
N ASN A 132 -7.04 -22.98 -0.73
CA ASN A 132 -5.64 -22.62 -0.99
C ASN A 132 -5.24 -22.64 -2.46
N THR A 133 -6.06 -23.26 -3.31
CA THR A 133 -5.73 -23.46 -4.72
C THR A 133 -6.44 -22.43 -5.59
N ASN A 134 -7.66 -22.05 -5.25
CA ASN A 134 -8.53 -21.31 -6.16
C ASN A 134 -9.01 -19.95 -5.65
N ALA A 135 -9.00 -19.68 -4.33
CA ALA A 135 -9.64 -18.49 -3.76
C ALA A 135 -9.17 -17.16 -4.37
N LEU A 136 -7.85 -17.03 -4.60
CA LEU A 136 -7.26 -15.81 -5.18
C LEU A 136 -7.47 -15.68 -6.69
N LEU A 137 -7.91 -16.77 -7.35
CA LEU A 137 -8.15 -16.83 -8.79
C LEU A 137 -9.63 -16.69 -9.15
N ILE A 138 -10.54 -16.60 -8.18
CA ILE A 138 -11.98 -16.44 -8.42
C ILE A 138 -12.18 -15.19 -9.28
N PRO A 139 -12.64 -15.32 -10.53
CA PRO A 139 -12.79 -14.15 -11.38
C PRO A 139 -14.04 -13.36 -10.99
N THR A 140 -14.14 -12.12 -11.44
CA THR A 140 -15.39 -11.37 -11.34
C THR A 140 -16.38 -11.81 -12.41
N HIS A 141 -15.87 -12.21 -13.60
CA HIS A 141 -16.67 -12.61 -14.74
C HIS A 141 -16.23 -13.96 -15.30
N ARG A 142 -17.17 -14.88 -15.59
CA ARG A 142 -16.84 -16.25 -16.07
C ARG A 142 -16.38 -16.30 -17.52
N ILE A 143 -16.90 -15.41 -18.36
CA ILE A 143 -16.59 -15.39 -19.81
C ILE A 143 -15.29 -14.61 -20.08
N LEU A 144 -14.99 -13.65 -19.20
CA LEU A 144 -13.81 -12.78 -19.27
C LEU A 144 -13.16 -12.78 -17.89
N PRO A 145 -12.45 -13.86 -17.52
CA PRO A 145 -11.90 -14.05 -16.18
C PRO A 145 -10.53 -13.38 -16.04
N ASP A 146 -10.46 -12.07 -16.27
CA ASP A 146 -9.24 -11.25 -16.21
C ASP A 146 -9.03 -10.55 -14.86
N CYS A 147 -10.10 -10.30 -14.11
CA CYS A 147 -10.03 -9.61 -12.83
C CYS A 147 -10.39 -10.53 -11.66
N PRO A 148 -9.44 -10.83 -10.76
CA PRO A 148 -9.69 -11.65 -9.57
C PRO A 148 -10.53 -10.89 -8.54
N LEU A 149 -11.24 -11.64 -7.70
CA LEU A 149 -12.25 -11.13 -6.77
C LEU A 149 -11.72 -10.00 -5.87
N HIS A 150 -10.56 -10.18 -5.26
CA HIS A 150 -9.99 -9.19 -4.34
C HIS A 150 -9.63 -7.86 -5.04
N SER A 151 -9.18 -7.90 -6.30
CA SER A 151 -8.93 -6.70 -7.10
C SER A 151 -10.24 -5.99 -7.46
N TYR A 152 -11.28 -6.76 -7.81
CA TYR A 152 -12.61 -6.21 -8.07
C TYR A 152 -13.21 -5.55 -6.83
N GLN A 153 -13.19 -6.22 -5.67
CA GLN A 153 -13.70 -5.66 -4.41
C GLN A 153 -12.98 -4.35 -4.06
N SER A 154 -11.65 -4.32 -4.22
CA SER A 154 -10.84 -3.12 -4.00
C SER A 154 -11.25 -2.00 -4.97
N THR A 155 -11.47 -2.31 -6.24
CA THR A 155 -11.90 -1.33 -7.25
C THR A 155 -13.30 -0.77 -6.95
N VAL A 156 -14.26 -1.62 -6.56
CA VAL A 156 -15.60 -1.18 -6.15
C VAL A 156 -15.54 -0.26 -4.94
N SER A 157 -14.72 -0.61 -3.95
CA SER A 157 -14.50 0.20 -2.75
C SER A 157 -13.80 1.55 -3.09
N ALA A 158 -12.81 1.55 -3.98
CA ALA A 158 -12.12 2.75 -4.42
C ALA A 158 -13.09 3.71 -5.14
N LEU A 159 -13.88 3.20 -6.08
CA LEU A 159 -14.92 3.96 -6.79
C LEU A 159 -15.97 4.51 -5.81
N THR A 160 -16.34 3.73 -4.80
CA THR A 160 -17.24 4.18 -3.72
C THR A 160 -16.66 5.35 -2.93
N GLY A 161 -15.33 5.42 -2.80
CA GLY A 161 -14.61 6.52 -2.18
C GLY A 161 -14.68 7.85 -2.95
N VAL A 162 -14.96 7.81 -4.25
CA VAL A 162 -14.83 8.97 -5.14
C VAL A 162 -16.09 9.35 -5.91
N ILE A 163 -17.04 8.42 -6.09
CA ILE A 163 -18.30 8.66 -6.78
C ILE A 163 -19.42 8.93 -5.76
N PHE A 164 -19.75 10.21 -5.61
CA PHE A 164 -20.82 10.67 -4.73
C PHE A 164 -22.09 10.95 -5.54
N HIS A 165 -23.16 10.23 -5.22
CA HIS A 165 -24.46 10.32 -5.91
C HIS A 165 -25.44 11.30 -5.22
N SER A 166 -24.91 12.31 -4.52
CA SER A 166 -25.70 13.23 -3.67
C SER A 166 -26.08 14.56 -4.34
N SER A 167 -25.63 14.81 -5.58
CA SER A 167 -25.95 16.01 -6.36
C SER A 167 -26.58 15.63 -7.71
N GLU A 168 -27.39 16.52 -8.28
CA GLU A 168 -28.02 16.36 -9.61
C GLU A 168 -27.00 16.11 -10.74
N GLU A 169 -25.72 16.43 -10.51
CA GLU A 169 -24.59 16.03 -11.34
C GLU A 169 -23.78 14.93 -10.66
N ALA A 170 -23.55 13.82 -11.37
CA ALA A 170 -22.68 12.74 -10.92
C ALA A 170 -21.24 13.24 -10.81
N SER A 171 -20.59 13.05 -9.65
CA SER A 171 -19.18 13.40 -9.50
C SER A 171 -18.32 12.55 -10.46
N LYS A 172 -17.47 13.22 -11.23
CA LYS A 172 -16.55 12.56 -12.15
C LYS A 172 -15.24 12.29 -11.40
N PRO A 173 -14.84 11.02 -11.22
CA PRO A 173 -13.59 10.70 -10.55
C PRO A 173 -12.39 11.13 -11.43
N TYR A 174 -11.29 11.46 -10.78
CA TYR A 174 -10.03 11.85 -11.40
C TYR A 174 -9.01 10.73 -11.24
N LEU A 175 -8.29 10.44 -12.32
CA LEU A 175 -7.10 9.59 -12.26
C LEU A 175 -5.87 10.50 -12.13
N PHE A 176 -5.29 10.54 -10.95
CA PHE A 176 -4.13 11.35 -10.62
C PHE A 176 -2.84 10.55 -10.80
N LEU A 177 -1.85 11.15 -11.47
CA LEU A 177 -0.53 10.59 -11.68
C LEU A 177 0.51 11.44 -10.97
N PHE A 178 1.22 10.86 -10.01
CA PHE A 178 2.36 11.47 -9.35
C PHE A 178 3.64 10.75 -9.75
N THR A 179 4.67 11.49 -10.13
CA THR A 179 5.99 10.92 -10.40
C THR A 179 7.09 11.80 -9.82
N PHE A 180 8.14 11.15 -9.34
CA PHE A 180 9.35 11.82 -8.89
C PHE A 180 10.57 11.33 -9.70
N SER A 181 11.50 12.26 -9.93
CA SER A 181 12.65 12.10 -10.82
C SER A 181 13.83 12.93 -10.28
N PRO A 182 15.08 12.66 -10.69
CA PRO A 182 15.52 11.61 -11.63
C PRO A 182 15.67 10.23 -10.97
N VAL A 183 15.36 9.16 -11.72
CA VAL A 183 15.54 7.76 -11.25
C VAL A 183 16.83 7.16 -11.79
N GLN A 184 17.02 7.22 -13.10
CA GLN A 184 18.12 6.52 -13.76
C GLN A 184 19.46 7.16 -13.43
N GLU A 185 19.54 8.49 -13.48
CA GLU A 185 20.74 9.26 -13.15
C GLU A 185 21.12 9.06 -11.67
N PHE A 186 20.13 8.96 -10.79
CA PHE A 186 20.35 8.72 -9.37
C PHE A 186 20.98 7.35 -9.11
N ILE A 187 20.44 6.29 -9.71
CA ILE A 187 20.95 4.92 -9.56
C ILE A 187 22.33 4.77 -10.24
N LYS A 188 22.52 5.38 -11.42
CA LYS A 188 23.79 5.32 -12.18
C LYS A 188 24.96 6.03 -11.49
N ALA A 189 24.70 6.90 -10.52
CA ALA A 189 25.76 7.55 -9.74
C ALA A 189 26.49 6.59 -8.78
N ALA A 190 25.96 5.37 -8.57
CA ALA A 190 26.57 4.35 -7.73
C ALA A 190 27.96 3.92 -8.23
N ARG A 191 28.92 3.79 -7.30
CA ARG A 191 30.27 3.26 -7.60
C ARG A 191 30.46 1.82 -7.13
N LYS A 192 29.61 1.35 -6.22
CA LYS A 192 29.62 0.00 -5.66
C LYS A 192 28.23 -0.61 -5.73
N PHE A 193 28.16 -1.95 -5.69
CA PHE A 193 26.88 -2.67 -5.64
C PHE A 193 26.01 -2.25 -4.44
N LEU A 194 26.61 -2.00 -3.28
CA LEU A 194 25.90 -1.51 -2.11
C LEU A 194 25.27 -0.12 -2.35
N ASP A 195 25.97 0.78 -3.04
CA ASP A 195 25.45 2.10 -3.39
C ASP A 195 24.28 1.98 -4.38
N PHE A 196 24.40 1.06 -5.34
CA PHE A 196 23.36 0.75 -6.33
C PHE A 196 22.10 0.22 -5.63
N TRP A 197 22.25 -0.79 -4.77
CA TRP A 197 21.14 -1.34 -4.00
C TRP A 197 20.52 -0.28 -3.09
N ALA A 198 21.32 0.49 -2.35
CA ALA A 198 20.82 1.52 -1.45
C ALA A 198 20.08 2.63 -2.21
N GLY A 199 20.58 3.03 -3.39
CA GLY A 199 19.91 4.00 -4.25
C GLY A 199 18.56 3.50 -4.77
N SER A 200 18.52 2.25 -5.25
CA SER A 200 17.26 1.61 -5.69
C SER A 200 16.27 1.46 -4.54
N TYR A 201 16.74 1.03 -3.37
CA TYR A 201 15.91 0.83 -2.19
C TYR A 201 15.36 2.15 -1.66
N LEU A 202 16.14 3.23 -1.69
CA LEU A 202 15.70 4.56 -1.27
C LEU A 202 14.55 5.07 -2.15
N LEU A 203 14.61 4.88 -3.47
CA LEU A 203 13.51 5.24 -4.37
C LEU A 203 12.26 4.41 -4.12
N HIS A 204 12.42 3.09 -3.91
CA HIS A 204 11.33 2.20 -3.50
C HIS A 204 10.70 2.65 -2.19
N TYR A 205 11.51 2.97 -1.17
CA TYR A 205 11.06 3.45 0.13
C TYR A 205 10.26 4.74 0.01
N PHE A 206 10.72 5.72 -0.77
CA PHE A 206 9.95 6.95 -0.99
C PHE A 206 8.63 6.68 -1.69
N SER A 207 8.60 5.84 -2.72
CA SER A 207 7.33 5.50 -3.35
C SER A 207 6.39 4.80 -2.39
N ALA A 208 6.86 3.82 -1.63
CA ALA A 208 6.03 3.10 -0.67
C ALA A 208 5.49 4.04 0.42
N LEU A 209 6.32 4.94 0.92
CA LEU A 209 5.93 5.96 1.90
C LEU A 209 4.85 6.89 1.33
N LEU A 210 5.06 7.43 0.13
CA LEU A 210 4.08 8.30 -0.52
C LEU A 210 2.76 7.56 -0.78
N CYS A 211 2.82 6.31 -1.24
CA CYS A 211 1.63 5.48 -1.38
C CYS A 211 0.90 5.29 -0.05
N PHE A 212 1.63 5.07 1.04
CA PHE A 212 1.06 4.91 2.37
C PHE A 212 0.43 6.21 2.89
N GLU A 213 1.03 7.37 2.62
CA GLU A 213 0.42 8.67 2.92
C GLU A 213 -0.91 8.89 2.18
N VAL A 214 -0.99 8.49 0.90
CA VAL A 214 -2.26 8.48 0.16
C VAL A 214 -3.25 7.51 0.81
N ALA A 215 -2.80 6.31 1.15
CA ALA A 215 -3.64 5.24 1.68
C ALA A 215 -4.30 5.62 3.00
N LYS A 216 -3.60 6.33 3.88
CA LYS A 216 -4.16 6.84 5.14
C LYS A 216 -5.33 7.80 4.93
N GLU A 217 -5.28 8.60 3.86
CA GLU A 217 -6.28 9.64 3.59
C GLU A 217 -7.47 9.13 2.77
N TYR A 218 -7.19 8.41 1.67
CA TYR A 218 -8.22 7.96 0.72
C TYR A 218 -8.56 6.48 0.84
N GLY A 219 -7.83 5.73 1.66
CA GLY A 219 -7.87 4.27 1.77
C GLY A 219 -6.83 3.58 0.87
N PRO A 220 -6.34 2.38 1.25
CA PRO A 220 -5.29 1.66 0.52
C PRO A 220 -5.70 1.18 -0.88
N ASP A 221 -7.00 1.02 -1.09
CA ASP A 221 -7.64 0.70 -2.37
C ASP A 221 -7.72 1.89 -3.34
N ALA A 222 -7.51 3.13 -2.89
CA ALA A 222 -7.52 4.30 -3.77
C ALA A 222 -6.29 4.37 -4.70
N ILE A 223 -5.21 3.66 -4.36
CA ILE A 223 -4.00 3.57 -5.18
C ILE A 223 -4.22 2.46 -6.21
N ILE A 224 -4.25 2.84 -7.49
CA ILE A 224 -4.45 1.91 -8.61
C ILE A 224 -3.12 1.23 -8.97
N THR A 225 -2.02 1.99 -9.02
CA THR A 225 -0.68 1.46 -9.24
C THR A 225 0.35 2.24 -8.43
N PRO A 226 1.32 1.57 -7.77
CA PRO A 226 1.44 0.12 -7.60
C PRO A 226 0.37 -0.47 -6.67
N SER A 227 0.12 -1.79 -6.76
CA SER A 227 -0.72 -2.47 -5.77
C SER A 227 -0.03 -2.46 -4.40
N LEU A 228 -0.77 -2.05 -3.36
CA LEU A 228 -0.29 -2.07 -1.97
C LEU A 228 -0.57 -3.40 -1.28
N TRP A 229 -1.43 -4.24 -1.87
CA TRP A 229 -1.81 -5.50 -1.27
C TRP A 229 -0.62 -6.47 -1.25
N ASN A 230 -0.44 -7.13 -0.10
CA ASN A 230 0.61 -8.12 0.13
C ASN A 230 2.03 -7.61 -0.12
N GLN A 231 2.29 -6.33 0.19
CA GLN A 231 3.61 -5.73 0.17
C GLN A 231 4.14 -5.60 1.59
N GLU A 232 5.24 -6.31 1.92
CA GLU A 232 5.77 -6.36 3.29
C GLU A 232 6.11 -4.97 3.86
N ILE A 233 6.60 -4.04 3.03
CA ILE A 233 6.88 -2.67 3.48
C ILE A 233 5.61 -1.92 3.88
N ILE A 234 4.48 -2.19 3.20
CA ILE A 234 3.18 -1.61 3.55
C ILE A 234 2.67 -2.25 4.83
N ASP A 235 2.81 -3.57 5.00
CA ASP A 235 2.47 -4.26 6.25
C ASP A 235 3.27 -3.72 7.43
N ALA A 236 4.58 -3.48 7.24
CA ALA A 236 5.42 -2.85 8.24
C ALA A 236 4.97 -1.43 8.61
N PHE A 237 4.42 -0.66 7.65
CA PHE A 237 3.86 0.66 7.93
C PHE A 237 2.49 0.58 8.64
N ILE A 238 1.62 -0.35 8.25
CA ILE A 238 0.33 -0.58 8.92
C ILE A 238 0.55 -0.89 10.40
N LEU A 239 1.51 -1.77 10.71
CA LEU A 239 1.81 -2.17 12.10
C LEU A 239 2.46 -1.06 12.96
N GLN A 240 2.98 0.00 12.32
CA GLN A 240 3.49 1.18 13.02
C GLN A 240 2.37 2.18 13.37
N ASP A 241 1.17 2.04 12.80
CA ASP A 241 0.05 2.95 13.00
C ASP A 241 -1.09 2.25 13.77
N GLU A 242 -1.18 2.53 15.07
CA GLU A 242 -2.20 1.92 15.95
C GLU A 242 -3.65 2.29 15.58
N SER A 243 -3.84 3.32 14.74
CA SER A 243 -5.15 3.69 14.21
C SER A 243 -5.65 2.74 13.11
N LEU A 244 -4.77 1.94 12.52
CA LEU A 244 -5.09 1.05 11.39
C LEU A 244 -5.24 -0.42 11.80
N ILE A 245 -4.82 -0.78 13.01
CA ILE A 245 -4.80 -2.16 13.49
C ILE A 245 -5.84 -2.40 14.59
N ILE A 246 -6.40 -3.61 14.58
CA ILE A 246 -7.25 -4.11 15.66
C ILE A 246 -6.31 -4.59 16.77
N SER A 247 -6.26 -3.87 17.89
CA SER A 247 -5.23 -4.04 18.91
C SER A 247 -5.24 -5.42 19.56
N THR A 248 -6.42 -6.03 19.70
CA THR A 248 -6.60 -7.40 20.22
C THR A 248 -6.01 -8.48 19.31
N LEU A 249 -5.77 -8.17 18.04
CA LEU A 249 -5.17 -9.09 17.06
C LEU A 249 -3.67 -8.82 16.83
N LYS A 250 -3.05 -7.93 17.60
CA LYS A 250 -1.67 -7.47 17.35
C LYS A 250 -0.66 -8.61 17.28
N GLU A 251 -0.81 -9.64 18.11
CA GLU A 251 0.06 -10.83 18.13
C GLU A 251 -0.18 -11.79 16.96
N GLN A 252 -1.35 -11.72 16.32
CA GLN A 252 -1.68 -12.55 15.16
C GLN A 252 -1.13 -11.97 13.84
N TYR A 253 -0.76 -10.68 13.82
CA TYR A 253 -0.19 -10.07 12.63
C TYR A 253 1.25 -10.53 12.41
N ASN A 254 1.53 -10.96 11.18
CA ASN A 254 2.90 -11.22 10.77
C ASN A 254 3.65 -9.89 10.65
N ASN A 255 4.67 -9.66 11.49
CA ASN A 255 5.43 -8.41 11.52
C ASN A 255 6.71 -8.52 10.68
N PRO A 256 6.78 -7.92 9.47
CA PRO A 256 7.94 -8.06 8.59
C PRO A 256 9.21 -7.42 9.17
N ALA A 257 9.06 -6.33 9.94
CA ALA A 257 10.19 -5.65 10.56
C ALA A 257 10.82 -6.52 11.66
N GLU A 258 10.00 -7.13 12.50
CA GLU A 258 10.47 -8.07 13.53
C GLU A 258 11.12 -9.31 12.90
N ASN A 259 10.49 -9.89 11.87
CA ASN A 259 11.04 -11.01 11.12
C ASN A 259 12.41 -10.69 10.52
N PHE A 260 12.57 -9.50 9.94
CA PHE A 260 13.84 -9.03 9.39
C PHE A 260 14.91 -8.85 10.48
N HIS A 261 14.54 -8.31 11.64
CA HIS A 261 15.47 -8.14 12.77
C HIS A 261 15.92 -9.48 13.38
N ASN A 262 14.99 -10.43 13.53
CA ASN A 262 15.24 -11.69 14.22
C ASN A 262 15.85 -12.78 13.33
N ASN A 263 15.74 -12.65 12.00
CA ASN A 263 16.29 -13.60 11.05
C ASN A 263 17.24 -12.93 10.04
N PRO A 264 18.56 -13.05 10.22
CA PRO A 264 19.55 -12.47 9.31
C PRO A 264 19.51 -13.00 7.86
N GLN A 265 18.83 -14.13 7.62
CA GLN A 265 18.61 -14.68 6.28
C GLN A 265 17.29 -14.21 5.66
N ALA A 266 16.42 -13.55 6.42
CA ALA A 266 15.19 -13.01 5.89
C ALA A 266 15.52 -11.93 4.85
N GLN A 267 15.07 -12.16 3.62
CA GLN A 267 15.09 -11.16 2.56
C GLN A 267 13.88 -10.22 2.62
N SER A 268 13.05 -10.38 3.66
CA SER A 268 11.92 -9.52 3.95
C SER A 268 12.39 -8.07 3.98
N LEU A 269 11.66 -7.16 3.35
CA LEU A 269 12.02 -5.74 3.25
C LEU A 269 13.39 -5.43 2.58
N SER A 270 14.05 -6.38 1.92
CA SER A 270 15.35 -6.14 1.26
C SER A 270 15.25 -5.88 -0.25
N THR A 271 14.08 -6.14 -0.83
CA THR A 271 13.85 -6.05 -2.28
C THR A 271 13.11 -4.76 -2.63
N ALA A 272 13.71 -3.96 -3.52
CA ALA A 272 13.09 -2.77 -4.06
C ALA A 272 12.06 -3.15 -5.15
N GLY A 273 10.77 -2.94 -4.89
CA GLY A 273 9.68 -3.32 -5.82
C GLY A 273 8.73 -2.19 -6.23
N PHE A 274 8.80 -1.03 -5.57
CA PHE A 274 7.87 0.07 -5.85
C PHE A 274 8.42 1.00 -6.95
N PRO A 275 7.62 1.34 -7.97
CA PRO A 275 8.01 2.26 -9.04
C PRO A 275 8.05 3.71 -8.56
N ASN A 276 8.59 4.63 -9.37
CA ASN A 276 8.57 6.07 -9.09
C ASN A 276 7.30 6.78 -9.60
N VAL A 277 6.29 6.01 -10.02
CA VAL A 277 5.05 6.50 -10.60
C VAL A 277 3.90 5.92 -9.78
N ILE A 278 3.06 6.80 -9.27
CA ILE A 278 1.93 6.48 -8.41
C ILE A 278 0.66 6.97 -9.10
N THR A 279 -0.31 6.09 -9.25
CA THR A 279 -1.62 6.39 -9.84
C THR A 279 -2.69 6.25 -8.77
N VAL A 280 -3.48 7.29 -8.57
CA VAL A 280 -4.48 7.38 -7.49
C VAL A 280 -5.83 7.79 -8.07
N LEU A 281 -6.90 7.21 -7.55
CA LEU A 281 -8.27 7.61 -7.86
C LEU A 281 -8.76 8.67 -6.86
N LEU A 282 -9.20 9.82 -7.35
CA LEU A 282 -9.58 10.98 -6.52
C LEU A 282 -10.99 11.51 -6.85
N PRO A 283 -11.68 12.15 -5.89
CA PRO A 283 -13.07 12.56 -6.06
C PRO A 283 -13.25 13.80 -6.94
N ASN A 284 -12.32 14.75 -6.91
CA ASN A 284 -12.46 16.04 -7.58
C ASN A 284 -11.10 16.71 -7.81
N GLN A 285 -11.11 17.84 -8.53
CA GLN A 285 -9.91 18.59 -8.88
C GLN A 285 -9.23 19.26 -7.68
N GLU A 286 -9.97 19.60 -6.63
CA GLU A 286 -9.41 20.18 -5.41
C GLU A 286 -8.53 19.15 -4.69
N ALA A 287 -9.04 17.94 -4.48
CA ALA A 287 -8.30 16.80 -3.93
C ALA A 287 -7.04 16.48 -4.74
N VAL A 288 -7.10 16.59 -6.07
CA VAL A 288 -5.91 16.42 -6.94
C VAL A 288 -4.82 17.44 -6.59
N LYS A 289 -5.19 18.72 -6.44
CA LYS A 289 -4.24 19.79 -6.17
C LYS A 289 -3.65 19.68 -4.77
N GLU A 290 -4.51 19.47 -3.78
CA GLU A 290 -4.12 19.30 -2.38
C GLU A 290 -3.19 18.09 -2.19
N LEU A 291 -3.54 16.94 -2.78
CA LEU A 291 -2.71 15.76 -2.68
C LEU A 291 -1.36 15.95 -3.38
N GLY A 292 -1.32 16.58 -4.55
CA GLY A 292 -0.07 16.87 -5.25
C GLY A 292 0.90 17.71 -4.42
N GLU A 293 0.40 18.79 -3.79
CA GLU A 293 1.18 19.66 -2.91
C GLU A 293 1.65 18.90 -1.65
N LYS A 294 0.77 18.06 -1.07
CA LYS A 294 1.08 17.25 0.10
C LYS A 294 2.18 16.22 -0.19
N LEU A 295 2.10 15.49 -1.31
CA LEU A 295 3.10 14.48 -1.68
C LEU A 295 4.46 15.10 -2.03
N ASP A 296 4.49 16.24 -2.73
CA ASP A 296 5.71 16.99 -3.00
C ASP A 296 6.41 17.42 -1.69
N LYS A 297 5.63 17.98 -0.76
CA LYS A 297 6.11 18.38 0.55
C LYS A 297 6.63 17.18 1.35
N ALA A 298 5.85 16.10 1.46
CA ALA A 298 6.21 14.90 2.21
C ALA A 298 7.52 14.28 1.70
N LEU A 299 7.72 14.22 0.38
CA LEU A 299 8.95 13.71 -0.22
C LEU A 299 10.17 14.56 0.18
N LYS A 300 10.06 15.89 0.02
CA LYS A 300 11.15 16.83 0.33
C LYS A 300 11.49 16.83 1.82
N GLU A 301 10.48 16.82 2.68
CA GLU A 301 10.65 16.77 4.13
C GLU A 301 11.32 15.47 4.55
N ARG A 302 10.85 14.33 4.05
CA ARG A 302 11.45 13.03 4.38
C ARG A 302 12.90 12.93 3.92
N TRP A 303 13.20 13.36 2.70
CA TRP A 303 14.57 13.44 2.19
C TRP A 303 15.46 14.28 3.12
N TYR A 304 14.97 15.46 3.50
CA TYR A 304 15.72 16.38 4.35
C TYR A 304 15.94 15.80 5.76
N GLU A 305 14.94 15.18 6.37
CA GLU A 305 15.07 14.49 7.66
C GLU A 305 16.12 13.37 7.61
N MET A 306 16.05 12.49 6.60
CA MET A 306 17.03 11.42 6.42
C MET A 306 18.44 12.00 6.28
N SER A 307 18.61 13.09 5.52
CA SER A 307 19.91 13.75 5.38
C SER A 307 20.47 14.26 6.71
N LYS A 308 19.62 14.79 7.61
CA LYS A 308 20.04 15.22 8.94
C LYS A 308 20.48 14.05 9.80
N GLU A 309 19.72 12.95 9.81
CA GLU A 309 20.05 11.76 10.58
C GLU A 309 21.34 11.11 10.09
N VAL A 310 21.54 11.02 8.77
CA VAL A 310 22.81 10.55 8.18
C VAL A 310 23.97 11.47 8.60
N ARG A 311 23.81 12.79 8.50
CA ARG A 311 24.84 13.76 8.91
C ARG A 311 25.19 13.61 10.40
N LYS A 312 24.19 13.45 11.25
CA LYS A 312 24.34 13.24 12.70
C LYS A 312 25.06 11.92 12.98
N ALA A 313 24.68 10.83 12.31
CA ALA A 313 25.33 9.53 12.45
C ALA A 313 26.80 9.58 12.05
N ILE A 314 27.13 10.22 10.92
CA ILE A 314 28.52 10.43 10.47
C ILE A 314 29.30 11.24 11.51
N LYS A 315 28.75 12.38 11.98
CA LYS A 315 29.38 13.23 12.99
C LYS A 315 29.70 12.46 14.28
N ASN A 316 28.75 11.66 14.77
CA ASN A 316 28.95 10.85 15.96
C ASN A 316 30.03 9.77 15.75
N ARG A 317 30.00 9.06 14.62
CA ARG A 317 31.04 8.08 14.27
C ARG A 317 32.42 8.71 14.21
N VAL A 318 32.55 9.87 13.56
CA VAL A 318 33.82 10.60 13.51
C VAL A 318 34.25 11.00 14.91
N LYS A 319 33.37 11.61 15.72
CA LYS A 319 33.70 12.01 17.10
C LYS A 319 34.24 10.83 17.93
N ASN A 320 33.57 9.68 17.90
CA ASN A 320 34.00 8.50 18.64
C ASN A 320 35.37 8.00 18.18
N LYS A 321 35.68 8.07 16.88
CA LYS A 321 37.00 7.74 16.34
C LYS A 321 38.09 8.76 16.69
N LEU A 322 37.72 10.03 16.86
CA LEU A 322 38.65 11.09 17.31
C LEU A 322 39.04 10.95 18.78
N GLU A 323 38.18 10.35 19.60
CA GLU A 323 38.48 10.08 21.02
C GLU A 323 39.58 9.01 21.18
N ASP A 324 39.79 8.16 20.17
CA ASP A 324 40.95 7.27 20.07
C ASP A 324 42.13 7.96 19.34
N GLN A 325 43.16 8.33 20.11
CA GLN A 325 44.34 9.04 19.59
C GLN A 325 45.13 8.25 18.53
N ASN A 326 45.05 6.91 18.54
CA ASN A 326 45.75 6.08 17.56
C ASN A 326 44.97 5.97 16.25
N GLU A 327 43.64 5.76 16.31
CA GLU A 327 42.80 5.79 15.11
C GLU A 327 42.84 7.17 14.43
N PHE A 328 42.88 8.25 15.22
CA PHE A 328 42.92 9.59 14.67
C PHE A 328 44.14 9.86 13.79
N LYS A 329 45.34 9.45 14.23
CA LYS A 329 46.58 9.61 13.44
C LYS A 329 46.52 8.86 12.11
N ILE A 330 45.90 7.68 12.10
CA ILE A 330 45.71 6.87 10.88
C ILE A 330 44.78 7.60 9.90
N ILE A 331 43.66 8.13 10.39
CA ILE A 331 42.68 8.86 9.57
C ILE A 331 43.29 10.14 8.98
N LEU A 332 44.02 10.92 9.78
CA LEU A 332 44.74 12.11 9.29
C LEU A 332 45.75 11.74 8.20
N GLY A 333 46.51 10.65 8.38
CA GLY A 333 47.46 10.18 7.39
C GLY A 333 46.80 9.83 6.05
N GLN A 334 45.61 9.22 6.09
CA GLN A 334 44.82 8.92 4.89
C GLN A 334 44.23 10.17 4.24
N LEU A 335 43.71 11.10 5.05
CA LEU A 335 43.09 12.34 4.56
C LEU A 335 44.11 13.35 4.02
N ALA A 336 45.37 13.32 4.49
CA ALA A 336 46.39 14.28 4.09
C ALA A 336 46.70 14.25 2.58
N GLN A 337 46.45 13.12 1.89
CA GLN A 337 46.59 13.03 0.44
C GLN A 337 45.49 13.78 -0.31
N ASP A 338 44.23 13.64 0.13
CA ASP A 338 43.07 14.20 -0.57
C ASP A 338 42.72 15.61 -0.08
N PHE A 339 43.10 15.95 1.15
CA PHE A 339 42.75 17.19 1.84
C PHE A 339 43.96 17.74 2.64
N PRO A 340 45.01 18.25 1.96
CA PRO A 340 46.29 18.61 2.59
C PRO A 340 46.21 19.76 3.62
N ASN A 341 45.11 20.52 3.64
CA ASN A 341 44.94 21.69 4.49
C ASN A 341 44.09 21.44 5.76
N TYR A 342 43.72 20.19 6.06
CA TYR A 342 42.81 19.91 7.18
C TYR A 342 43.55 19.69 8.50
N THR A 343 43.26 20.51 9.51
CA THR A 343 43.87 20.41 10.85
C THR A 343 42.98 19.67 11.87
N LEU A 344 43.59 19.05 12.89
CA LEU A 344 42.86 18.45 14.03
C LEU A 344 41.92 19.46 14.71
N GLU A 345 42.35 20.72 14.82
CA GLU A 345 41.54 21.80 15.40
C GLU A 345 40.29 22.11 14.57
N GLU A 346 40.38 22.12 13.24
CA GLU A 346 39.21 22.34 12.37
C GLU A 346 38.22 21.18 12.41
N LEU A 347 38.71 19.93 12.43
CA LEU A 347 37.85 18.76 12.58
C LEU A 347 37.14 18.77 13.95
N THR A 348 37.89 19.07 15.02
CA THR A 348 37.35 19.16 16.38
C THR A 348 36.35 20.30 16.53
N LYS A 349 36.59 21.46 15.92
CA LYS A 349 35.61 22.56 15.88
C LYS A 349 34.32 22.18 15.17
N ARG A 350 34.40 21.46 14.04
CA ARG A 350 33.21 21.02 13.28
C ARG A 350 32.42 19.91 14.01
N THR A 351 33.04 19.15 14.91
CA THR A 351 32.36 18.15 15.73
C THR A 351 31.72 18.73 17.01
N GLN A 352 32.00 19.97 17.40
CA GLN A 352 31.34 20.62 18.54
C GLN A 352 29.84 20.91 18.29
N PRO A 353 28.99 20.97 19.34
CA PRO A 353 27.60 21.41 19.23
C PRO A 353 27.54 22.89 18.78
N GLY A 354 26.68 23.21 17.80
CA GLY A 354 26.39 24.61 17.42
C GLY A 354 27.20 25.22 16.25
N PHE A 355 28.23 24.54 15.72
CA PHE A 355 29.06 25.09 14.62
C PHE A 355 28.32 25.33 13.29
N LEU A 356 27.08 24.86 13.12
CA LEU A 356 26.43 24.70 11.80
C LEU A 356 25.07 25.40 11.65
N THR A 357 24.60 26.17 12.62
CA THR A 357 23.40 27.02 12.45
C THR A 357 23.60 28.12 11.40
N SER A 358 24.83 28.37 10.96
CA SER A 358 25.21 29.39 9.97
C SER A 358 25.28 28.91 8.51
N GLU A 359 25.27 27.59 8.22
CA GLU A 359 25.42 27.04 6.86
C GLU A 359 24.08 26.73 6.16
N LYS A 360 23.10 27.64 6.21
CA LYS A 360 21.88 27.58 5.38
C LYS A 360 22.13 27.75 3.87
N LYS A 361 23.39 27.89 3.44
CA LYS A 361 23.75 28.39 2.10
C LYS A 361 23.98 27.30 1.04
N TYR A 362 24.12 26.03 1.42
CA TYR A 362 24.46 24.93 0.49
C TYR A 362 23.31 23.97 0.17
N LEU A 363 22.08 24.28 0.59
CA LEU A 363 20.91 23.41 0.43
C LEU A 363 19.68 24.15 -0.12
N LYS A 364 19.90 25.23 -0.89
CA LYS A 364 18.85 25.88 -1.69
C LYS A 364 18.92 25.41 -3.13
#